data_AF-G6B2B1-F1
#
_entry.id   AF-G6B2B1-F1
#
_cell.length_a   1.000
_cell.length_b   1.000
_cell.length_c   1.000
_cell.angle_alpha   90.00
_cell.angle_beta   90.00
_cell.angle_gamma   90.00
#
_symmetry.space_group_name_H-M   'P 1'
#
loop_
_entity.id
_entity.type
_entity.pdbx_description
1 polymer ?
#
loop_
_entity_poly.entity_id
_entity_poly.type
_entity_poly.pdbx_seq_one_letter_code
_entity_poly.pdbx_strand_id
1 'polypeptide(L)' 'MKTKTLYKRDAQRIDISRFPNFHRTGSISGMKKLYYGKNALLVRCGSWIYNVSSEPEIYYNIAH' A
#
# COMPACT_ATOMS: atom_id res chain seq x y z
N MET A 1 0.06 11.27 8.06
CA MET A 1 0.03 9.79 8.17
C MET A 1 1.25 9.27 7.43
N LYS A 2 2.17 8.55 8.09
CA LYS A 2 3.32 7.94 7.40
C LYS A 2 2.84 6.67 6.68
N THR A 3 2.92 6.65 5.36
CA THR A 3 2.84 5.41 4.57
C THR A 3 4.23 4.81 4.45
N LYS A 4 4.36 3.51 4.66
CA LYS A 4 5.63 2.80 4.43
C LYS A 4 5.92 2.67 2.95
N THR A 5 7.19 2.54 2.60
CA THR A 5 7.64 2.36 1.22
C THR A 5 8.15 0.93 1.01
N LEU A 6 7.76 0.33 -0.12
CA LEU A 6 8.30 -0.93 -0.58
C LEU A 6 9.10 -0.69 -1.86
N TYR A 7 10.30 -1.25 -1.91
CA TYR A 7 11.15 -1.16 -3.09
C TYR A 7 10.64 -2.05 -4.21
N LYS A 8 10.81 -1.61 -5.47
CA LYS A 8 10.31 -2.32 -6.65
C LYS A 8 10.77 -3.79 -6.73
N ARG A 9 12.02 -4.06 -6.32
CA ARG A 9 12.57 -5.41 -6.28
C ARG A 9 11.78 -6.36 -5.36
N ASP A 10 11.36 -5.85 -4.20
CA ASP A 10 10.65 -6.63 -3.18
C ASP A 10 9.16 -6.73 -3.54
N ALA A 11 8.60 -5.66 -4.12
CA ALA A 11 7.28 -5.63 -4.72
C ALA A 11 7.08 -6.69 -5.83
N GLN A 12 8.09 -6.91 -6.68
CA GLN A 12 8.02 -7.92 -7.74
C GLN A 12 8.03 -9.34 -7.19
N ARG A 13 8.81 -9.60 -6.13
CA ARG A 13 8.91 -10.92 -5.48
C ARG A 13 7.58 -11.39 -4.87
N ILE A 14 6.79 -10.47 -4.35
CA ILE A 14 5.52 -10.76 -3.68
C ILE A 14 4.30 -10.56 -4.59
N ASP A 15 4.54 -10.25 -5.86
CA ASP A 15 3.53 -9.82 -6.83
C ASP A 15 2.57 -8.77 -6.24
N ILE A 16 3.09 -7.59 -5.86
CA ILE A 16 2.25 -6.55 -5.25
C ILE A 16 1.14 -6.06 -6.19
N SER A 17 1.26 -6.34 -7.50
CA SER A 17 0.30 -5.89 -8.51
C SER A 17 -1.10 -6.48 -8.33
N ARG A 18 -1.21 -7.62 -7.65
CA ARG A 18 -2.50 -8.25 -7.32
C ARG A 18 -3.33 -7.49 -6.28
N PHE A 19 -2.74 -6.55 -5.56
CA PHE A 19 -3.45 -5.76 -4.56
C PHE A 19 -4.14 -4.53 -5.19
N PRO A 20 -5.34 -4.15 -4.69
CA PRO A 20 -5.95 -2.89 -5.06
C PRO A 20 -5.01 -1.71 -4.81
N ASN A 21 -4.97 -0.77 -5.75
CA ASN A 21 -4.03 0.34 -5.69
C ASN A 21 -4.61 1.62 -6.29
N PHE A 22 -3.94 2.73 -6.00
CA PHE A 22 -4.26 4.03 -6.56
C PHE A 22 -2.97 4.84 -6.78
N HIS A 23 -3.03 5.80 -7.68
CA HIS A 23 -1.87 6.64 -7.99
C HIS A 23 -1.47 7.48 -6.78
N ARG A 24 -0.17 7.73 -6.60
CA ARG A 24 0.40 8.44 -5.43
C ARG A 24 -0.18 9.85 -5.21
N THR A 25 -0.78 10.45 -6.22
CA THR A 25 -1.44 11.77 -6.14
C THR A 25 -2.84 11.70 -5.55
N GLY A 26 -3.41 10.50 -5.39
CA GLY A 26 -4.69 10.29 -4.73
C GLY A 26 -4.62 10.55 -3.22
N SER A 27 -5.75 10.97 -2.65
CA SER A 27 -5.85 11.26 -1.22
C SER A 27 -5.89 9.97 -0.39
N ILE A 28 -4.84 9.67 0.36
CA ILE A 28 -4.80 8.53 1.29
C ILE A 28 -5.98 8.57 2.28
N SER A 29 -6.24 9.74 2.86
CA SER A 29 -7.35 9.92 3.81
C SER A 29 -8.70 9.69 3.14
N GLY A 30 -8.88 10.18 1.90
CA GLY A 30 -10.07 9.94 1.09
C GLY A 30 -10.26 8.46 0.78
N MET A 31 -9.20 7.79 0.31
CA MET A 31 -9.22 6.36 0.00
C MET A 31 -9.59 5.51 1.21
N LYS A 32 -9.03 5.82 2.37
CA LYS A 32 -9.38 5.15 3.64
C LYS A 32 -10.83 5.41 4.05
N LYS A 33 -11.30 6.65 3.93
CA LYS A 33 -12.67 7.01 4.34
C LYS A 33 -13.74 6.37 3.46
N LEU A 34 -13.52 6.34 2.14
CA LEU A 34 -14.54 5.99 1.16
C LEU A 34 -14.49 4.53 0.71
N TYR A 35 -13.30 3.91 0.68
CA TYR A 35 -13.13 2.60 0.02
C TYR A 35 -12.45 1.54 0.89
N TYR A 36 -11.36 1.88 1.58
CA TYR A 36 -10.49 0.88 2.21
C TYR A 36 -10.69 0.71 3.72
N GLY A 37 -11.39 1.64 4.37
CA GLY A 37 -11.55 1.68 5.82
C GLY A 37 -10.43 2.45 6.53
N LYS A 38 -10.76 3.01 7.70
CA LYS A 38 -9.87 3.87 8.50
C LYS A 38 -8.55 3.19 8.87
N ASN A 39 -8.59 1.87 9.09
CA ASN A 39 -7.46 1.06 9.54
C ASN A 39 -6.68 0.41 8.40
N ALA A 40 -6.95 0.76 7.13
CA ALA A 40 -6.27 0.12 6.01
C ALA A 40 -4.73 0.28 6.08
N LEU A 41 -4.03 -0.80 5.76
CA LEU A 41 -2.59 -0.84 5.64
C LEU A 41 -2.19 -0.52 4.21
N LEU A 42 -1.49 0.60 4.04
CA LEU A 42 -1.13 1.12 2.72
C LEU A 42 0.38 1.21 2.57
N VAL A 43 0.89 0.63 1.49
CA VAL A 43 2.31 0.63 1.15
C VAL A 43 2.51 1.36 -0.17
N ARG A 44 3.47 2.28 -0.21
CA ARG A 44 3.86 2.96 -1.44
C ARG A 44 4.91 2.14 -2.19
N CYS A 45 4.72 1.92 -3.47
CA CYS A 45 5.74 1.37 -4.37
C CYS A 45 5.80 2.24 -5.63
N GLY A 46 6.89 3.00 -5.79
CA GLY A 46 7.05 3.94 -6.91
C GLY A 46 5.98 5.03 -6.96
N SER A 47 5.20 5.04 -8.04
CA SER A 47 4.10 5.98 -8.29
C SER A 47 2.74 5.51 -7.79
N TRP A 48 2.68 4.36 -7.13
CA TRP A 48 1.43 3.72 -6.71
C TRP A 48 1.40 3.47 -5.20
N ILE A 49 0.19 3.42 -4.64
CA ILE A 49 -0.08 3.07 -3.24
C ILE A 49 -1.02 1.88 -3.24
N TYR A 50 -0.60 0.80 -2.60
CA TYR A 50 -1.29 -0.49 -2.57
C TYR A 50 -1.94 -0.71 -1.22
N ASN A 51 -3.16 -1.26 -1.22
CA ASN A 51 -3.84 -1.71 -0.03
C ASN A 51 -3.48 -3.17 0.26
N VAL A 52 -2.64 -3.38 1.28
CA VAL A 52 -2.14 -4.70 1.70
C VAL A 52 -2.82 -5.17 2.98
N SER A 53 -4.02 -4.67 3.28
CA SER A 53 -4.73 -5.02 4.52
C SER A 53 -5.06 -6.51 4.65
N SER A 54 -5.20 -7.22 3.52
CA SER A 54 -5.37 -8.68 3.51
C SER A 54 -4.09 -9.44 3.86
N GLU A 55 -2.92 -8.80 3.76
CA GLU A 55 -1.61 -9.40 3.99
C GLU A 55 -0.69 -8.42 4.76
N PRO A 56 -0.97 -8.24 6.07
CA PRO A 56 -0.33 -7.22 6.89
C PRO A 56 1.19 -7.38 7.02
N GLU A 57 1.75 -8.57 6.84
CA GLU A 57 3.18 -8.83 6.89
C GLU A 57 3.97 -7.99 5.89
N ILE A 58 3.39 -7.68 4.72
CA ILE A 58 4.00 -6.80 3.72
C ILE A 58 4.24 -5.41 4.32
N TYR A 59 3.26 -4.89 5.06
CA TYR A 59 3.38 -3.59 5.72
C TYR A 59 4.34 -3.65 6.91
N TYR A 60 4.23 -4.65 7.78
CA TYR A 60 5.00 -4.67 9.02
C TYR A 60 6.46 -5.08 8.82
N ASN A 61 6.73 -6.10 8.01
CA ASN A 61 8.02 -6.77 7.94
C ASN A 61 8.85 -6.37 6.71
N ILE A 62 8.20 -6.08 5.58
CA ILE A 62 8.89 -5.87 4.29
C ILE A 62 9.02 -4.38 3.96
N ALA A 63 8.00 -3.56 4.28
CA ALA A 63 8.00 -2.15 3.97
C ALA A 63 8.75 -1.30 5.03
N HIS A 64 9.46 -0.26 4.56
CA HIS A 64 10.36 0.60 5.35
C HIS A 64 9.79 2.01 5.58
#